data_AF-A0A8R2AHS8-F1
#
_entry.id   AF-A0A8R2AHS8-F1
#
_cell.length_a   1.000
_cell.length_b   1.000
_cell.length_c   1.000
_cell.angle_alpha   90.00
_cell.angle_beta   90.00
_cell.angle_gamma   90.00
#
_symmetry.space_group_name_H-M   'P 1'
#
loop_
_entity.id
_entity.type
_entity.pdbx_description
1 polymer ?
#
loop_
_entity_poly.entity_id
_entity_poly.type
_entity_poly.pdbx_seq_one_letter_code
_entity_poly.pdbx_strand_id
1 'polypeptide(L)'
;MVRSYVRKTKKGDAYTKEQLLQATNAITSKQMTVSFAARLYRIPRTTLYDHINKRRGMKSTTKGRNTALSPAVEKSLAQSLTIMEKYGHGLSRTEVLTLVGNYVNDNNLVTPFKGGYPGHDWWIGFSSRHKLSLKIF
;
A
#
# COMPACT_ATOMS: atom_id res chain seq x y z
N MET A 1 -12.61 5.19 -4.76
CA MET A 1 -11.54 4.36 -5.36
C MET A 1 -12.17 3.50 -6.45
N VAL A 2 -11.58 3.42 -7.65
CA VAL A 2 -12.14 2.63 -8.75
C VAL A 2 -12.10 1.14 -8.37
N ARG A 3 -13.26 0.50 -8.24
CA ARG A 3 -13.39 -0.90 -7.77
C ARG A 3 -12.98 -1.93 -8.83
N SER A 4 -13.20 -1.63 -10.11
CA SER A 4 -12.96 -2.52 -11.25
C SER A 4 -11.77 -2.05 -12.10
N TYR A 5 -10.72 -1.52 -11.48
CA TYR A 5 -9.57 -1.02 -12.23
C TYR A 5 -8.81 -2.17 -12.93
N VAL A 6 -8.82 -2.15 -14.25
CA VAL A 6 -7.98 -3.01 -15.08
C VAL A 6 -6.81 -2.19 -15.62
N ARG A 7 -5.59 -2.62 -15.33
CA ARG A 7 -4.39 -1.93 -15.78
C ARG A 7 -4.23 -2.07 -17.30
N LYS A 8 -4.12 -0.94 -18.00
CA LYS A 8 -3.94 -0.92 -19.46
C LYS A 8 -2.57 -1.42 -19.92
N THR A 9 -1.52 -1.26 -19.11
CA THR A 9 -0.14 -1.56 -19.52
C THR A 9 0.46 -2.72 -18.73
N LYS A 10 1.10 -3.65 -19.45
CA LYS A 10 1.82 -4.81 -18.87
C LYS A 10 3.33 -4.55 -18.66
N LYS A 11 3.82 -3.33 -18.96
CA LYS A 11 5.25 -2.99 -18.87
C LYS A 11 5.85 -3.21 -17.47
N GLY A 12 5.04 -3.07 -16.42
CA GLY A 12 5.49 -3.32 -15.05
C GLY A 12 5.57 -4.80 -14.69
N ASP A 13 5.16 -5.70 -15.57
CA ASP A 13 5.21 -7.16 -15.37
C ASP A 13 6.46 -7.77 -16.02
N ALA A 14 7.20 -6.98 -16.80
CA ALA A 14 8.42 -7.41 -17.49
C ALA A 14 9.65 -7.58 -16.58
N TYR A 15 9.57 -7.13 -15.32
CA TYR A 15 10.67 -7.23 -14.36
C TYR A 15 10.15 -7.52 -12.95
N THR A 16 10.97 -8.24 -12.17
CA THR A 16 10.70 -8.52 -10.76
C THR A 16 11.20 -7.38 -9.86
N LYS A 17 10.72 -7.35 -8.61
CA LYS A 17 11.24 -6.41 -7.61
C LYS A 17 12.71 -6.64 -7.31
N GLU A 18 13.14 -7.89 -7.34
CA GLU A 18 14.52 -8.30 -7.09
C GLU A 18 15.45 -7.79 -8.19
N GLN A 19 15.06 -7.97 -9.45
CA GLN A 19 15.80 -7.41 -10.60
C GLN A 19 15.91 -5.89 -10.51
N LEU A 20 14.83 -5.21 -10.13
CA LEU A 20 14.84 -3.77 -9.93
C LEU A 20 15.77 -3.34 -8.78
N LEU A 21 15.77 -4.09 -7.67
CA LEU A 21 16.64 -3.83 -6.53
C LEU A 21 18.11 -4.04 -6.90
N GLN A 22 18.44 -5.14 -7.58
CA GLN A 22 19.79 -5.40 -8.07
C GLN A 22 20.27 -4.32 -9.04
N ALA A 23 19.43 -3.94 -10.01
CA ALA A 23 19.76 -2.89 -10.97
C ALA A 23 20.01 -1.54 -10.30
N THR A 24 19.15 -1.15 -9.35
CA THR A 24 19.29 0.13 -8.63
C THR A 24 20.51 0.14 -7.72
N ASN A 25 20.82 -0.97 -7.05
CA ASN A 25 22.03 -1.10 -6.23
C ASN A 25 23.30 -1.01 -7.09
N ALA A 26 23.35 -1.71 -8.22
CA ALA A 26 24.52 -1.70 -9.12
C ALA A 26 24.77 -0.32 -9.75
N ILE A 27 23.71 0.46 -10.03
CA ILE A 27 23.84 1.84 -10.49
C ILE A 27 24.33 2.75 -9.35
N THR A 28 23.79 2.57 -8.13
CA THR A 28 24.14 3.38 -6.97
C THR A 28 25.60 3.14 -6.53
N SER A 29 26.09 1.90 -6.64
CA SER A 29 27.49 1.53 -6.39
C SER A 29 28.44 1.88 -7.55
N LYS A 30 27.96 2.59 -8.57
CA LYS A 30 28.70 3.01 -9.77
C LYS A 30 29.31 1.86 -10.59
N GLN A 31 28.82 0.63 -10.42
CA GLN A 31 29.28 -0.55 -11.16
C GLN A 31 28.77 -0.58 -12.61
N MET A 32 27.65 0.10 -12.89
CA MET A 32 27.09 0.19 -14.24
C MET A 32 26.32 1.49 -14.48
N THR A 33 26.24 1.90 -15.75
CA THR A 33 25.43 3.05 -16.15
C THR A 33 23.94 2.69 -16.23
N VAL A 34 23.06 3.69 -16.07
CA VAL A 34 21.60 3.53 -16.22
C VAL A 34 21.23 2.93 -17.58
N SER A 35 21.95 3.32 -18.63
CA SER A 35 21.74 2.79 -19.98
C SER A 35 22.05 1.30 -20.07
N PHE A 36 23.15 0.87 -19.47
CA PHE A 36 23.56 -0.52 -19.46
C PHE A 36 22.58 -1.38 -18.66
N ALA A 37 22.25 -0.94 -17.44
CA ALA A 37 21.29 -1.62 -16.57
C ALA A 37 19.91 -1.78 -17.23
N ALA A 38 19.44 -0.76 -17.95
CA ALA A 38 18.16 -0.81 -18.65
C ALA A 38 18.11 -1.93 -19.71
N ARG A 39 19.20 -2.13 -20.44
CA ARG A 39 19.31 -3.22 -21.43
C ARG A 39 19.43 -4.58 -20.76
N LEU A 40 20.28 -4.67 -19.72
CA LEU A 40 20.57 -5.93 -19.03
C LEU A 40 19.34 -6.50 -18.33
N TYR A 41 18.66 -5.68 -17.51
CA TYR A 41 17.50 -6.10 -16.72
C TYR A 41 16.16 -5.91 -17.45
N ARG A 42 16.18 -5.40 -18.69
CA ARG A 42 14.99 -5.04 -19.48
C ARG A 42 14.03 -4.09 -18.75
N ILE A 43 14.59 -3.19 -17.94
CA ILE A 43 13.83 -2.20 -17.17
C ILE A 43 13.88 -0.86 -17.90
N PRO A 44 12.75 -0.17 -18.13
CA PRO A 44 12.76 1.16 -18.75
C PRO A 44 13.65 2.15 -17.98
N ARG A 45 14.45 2.94 -18.70
CA ARG A 45 15.38 3.93 -18.13
C ARG A 45 14.69 4.89 -17.16
N THR A 46 13.48 5.33 -17.50
CA THR A 46 12.65 6.20 -16.67
C THR A 46 12.30 5.56 -15.33
N THR A 47 11.97 4.26 -15.32
CA THR A 47 11.72 3.51 -14.07
C THR A 47 12.96 3.49 -13.19
N LEU A 48 14.13 3.18 -13.74
CA LEU A 48 15.38 3.19 -12.98
C LEU A 48 15.67 4.59 -12.42
N TYR A 49 15.50 5.62 -13.23
CA TYR A 49 15.71 7.01 -12.84
C TYR A 49 14.76 7.47 -11.72
N ASP A 50 13.48 7.11 -11.80
CA ASP A 50 12.49 7.40 -10.74
C ASP A 50 12.87 6.76 -9.41
N HIS A 51 13.38 5.53 -9.46
CA HIS A 51 13.79 4.77 -8.28
C HIS A 51 15.09 5.32 -7.65
N ILE A 52 16.07 5.70 -8.47
CA ILE A 52 17.34 6.29 -8.00
C ILE A 52 17.09 7.66 -7.35
N ASN A 53 16.30 8.51 -8.00
CA ASN A 53 16.01 9.86 -7.52
C ASN A 53 14.90 9.91 -6.46
N LYS A 54 14.42 8.77 -5.97
CA LYS A 54 13.36 8.66 -4.95
C LYS A 54 12.10 9.47 -5.30
N ARG A 55 11.78 9.63 -6.60
CA ARG A 55 10.61 10.37 -7.09
C ARG A 55 9.29 9.66 -6.77
N ARG A 56 9.36 8.34 -6.54
CA ARG A 56 8.24 7.57 -6.01
C ARG A 56 8.31 7.69 -4.49
N GLY A 57 7.28 8.27 -3.88
CA GLY A 57 7.18 8.51 -2.43
C GLY A 57 7.24 7.23 -1.59
N MET A 58 6.23 6.96 -0.76
CA MET A 58 6.23 5.69 0.00
C MET A 58 6.31 4.49 -0.94
N LYS A 59 7.30 3.62 -0.70
CA LYS A 59 7.51 2.39 -1.47
C LYS A 59 6.36 1.43 -1.17
N SER A 60 5.44 1.31 -2.12
CA SER A 60 4.36 0.33 -2.03
C SER A 60 4.91 -1.08 -2.21
N THR A 61 4.42 -2.02 -1.39
CA THR A 61 4.65 -3.45 -1.61
C THR A 61 3.90 -3.94 -2.86
N THR A 62 2.89 -3.22 -3.33
CA THR A 62 2.21 -3.53 -4.59
C THR A 62 2.63 -2.58 -5.70
N LYS A 63 2.21 -2.87 -6.95
CA LYS A 63 2.41 -1.96 -8.09
C LYS A 63 1.48 -0.73 -8.03
N GLY A 64 0.58 -0.66 -7.03
CA GLY A 64 -0.36 0.43 -6.81
C GLY A 64 0.03 1.35 -5.66
N ARG A 65 -0.85 2.31 -5.35
CA ARG A 65 -0.68 3.22 -4.22
C ARG A 65 -0.64 2.43 -2.90
N ASN A 66 0.19 2.87 -1.96
CA ASN A 66 0.22 2.29 -0.63
C ASN A 66 -1.13 2.49 0.09
N THR A 67 -1.40 1.67 1.11
CA THR A 67 -2.55 1.90 1.98
C THR A 67 -2.41 3.22 2.75
N ALA A 68 -3.55 3.75 3.21
CA ALA A 68 -3.59 5.03 3.92
C ALA A 68 -2.90 4.97 5.29
N LEU A 69 -2.91 3.79 5.92
CA LEU A 69 -2.20 3.49 7.16
C LEU A 69 -0.98 2.63 6.85
N SER A 70 -0.01 2.59 7.77
CA SER A 70 1.13 1.69 7.60
C SER A 70 0.67 0.23 7.67
N PRO A 71 1.31 -0.71 6.95
CA PRO A 71 0.94 -2.12 7.00
C PRO A 71 0.99 -2.73 8.41
N ALA A 72 1.89 -2.23 9.26
CA ALA A 72 2.02 -2.67 10.65
C ALA A 72 0.80 -2.26 11.49
N VAL A 73 0.40 -0.98 11.37
CA VAL A 73 -0.80 -0.45 12.06
C VAL A 73 -2.05 -1.15 11.56
N GLU A 74 -2.18 -1.31 10.24
CA GLU A 74 -3.34 -1.95 9.62
C GLU A 74 -3.50 -3.41 10.09
N LYS A 75 -2.38 -4.14 10.21
CA LYS A 75 -2.35 -5.51 10.75
C LYS A 75 -2.74 -5.55 12.24
N SER A 76 -2.20 -4.66 13.05
CA SER A 76 -2.53 -4.59 14.48
C SER A 76 -4.01 -4.30 14.68
N LEU A 77 -4.57 -3.35 13.92
CA LEU A 77 -5.99 -3.03 13.95
C LEU A 77 -6.85 -4.24 13.59
N ALA A 78 -6.52 -4.95 12.50
CA ALA A 78 -7.27 -6.14 12.09
C ALA A 78 -7.23 -7.24 13.16
N GLN A 79 -6.07 -7.47 13.78
CA GLN A 79 -5.92 -8.44 14.87
C GLN A 79 -6.81 -8.08 16.07
N SER A 80 -6.81 -6.80 16.49
CA SER A 80 -7.68 -6.34 17.57
C SER A 80 -9.16 -6.57 17.26
N LEU A 81 -9.61 -6.30 16.02
CA LEU A 81 -10.98 -6.55 15.59
C LEU A 81 -11.36 -8.03 15.67
N THR A 82 -10.49 -8.93 15.18
CA THR A 82 -10.73 -10.38 15.26
C THR A 82 -10.79 -10.88 16.70
N ILE A 83 -9.94 -10.34 17.57
CA ILE A 83 -9.95 -10.67 19.00
C ILE A 83 -11.28 -10.23 19.63
N MET A 84 -11.70 -8.98 19.41
CA MET A 84 -12.96 -8.48 19.95
C MET A 84 -14.18 -9.29 19.46
N GLU A 85 -14.19 -9.66 18.17
CA GLU A 85 -15.23 -10.53 17.61
C GLU A 85 -15.26 -11.90 18.30
N LYS A 86 -14.09 -12.51 18.57
CA LYS A 86 -13.98 -13.80 19.27
C LYS A 86 -14.57 -13.74 20.69
N TYR A 87 -14.47 -12.59 21.37
CA TYR A 87 -15.03 -12.37 22.70
C TYR A 87 -16.48 -11.86 22.69
N GLY A 88 -17.16 -11.89 21.53
CA GLY A 88 -18.57 -11.51 21.41
C GLY A 88 -18.83 -10.03 21.18
N HIS A 89 -17.78 -9.21 21.06
CA HIS A 89 -17.87 -7.77 20.80
C HIS A 89 -17.62 -7.48 19.31
N GLY A 90 -18.63 -7.74 18.48
CA GLY A 90 -18.58 -7.38 17.06
C GLY A 90 -18.82 -5.87 16.89
N LEU A 91 -17.79 -5.13 16.45
CA LEU A 91 -17.92 -3.72 16.13
C LEU A 91 -18.66 -3.52 14.80
N SER A 92 -19.59 -2.57 14.79
CA SER A 92 -20.20 -2.06 13.58
C SER A 92 -19.17 -1.33 12.72
N ARG A 93 -19.44 -1.27 11.42
CA ARG A 93 -18.59 -0.54 10.47
C ARG A 93 -18.37 0.92 10.89
N THR A 94 -19.40 1.60 11.37
CA THR A 94 -19.32 3.00 11.80
C THR A 94 -18.39 3.16 12.99
N GLU A 95 -18.45 2.27 13.97
CA GLU A 95 -17.55 2.31 15.12
C GLU A 95 -16.10 2.09 14.71
N VAL A 96 -15.82 1.15 13.79
CA VAL A 96 -14.46 0.96 13.28
C VAL A 96 -13.95 2.20 12.54
N LEU A 97 -14.78 2.83 11.72
CA LEU A 97 -14.39 4.06 11.01
C LEU A 97 -14.09 5.21 11.98
N THR A 98 -14.91 5.37 13.02
CA THR A 98 -14.68 6.37 14.08
C THR A 98 -13.40 6.08 14.86
N LEU A 99 -13.18 4.84 15.27
CA LEU A 99 -11.98 4.42 16.00
C LEU A 99 -10.71 4.69 15.20
N VAL A 100 -10.71 4.36 13.91
CA VAL A 100 -9.57 4.63 13.03
C VAL A 100 -9.38 6.13 12.81
N GLY A 101 -10.47 6.90 12.68
CA GLY A 101 -10.39 8.35 12.54
C GLY A 101 -9.80 9.03 13.77
N ASN A 102 -10.23 8.62 14.97
CA ASN A 102 -9.68 9.10 16.23
C ASN A 102 -8.19 8.75 16.30
N TYR A 103 -7.81 7.50 16.02
CA TYR A 103 -6.41 7.09 15.98
C TYR A 103 -5.56 7.95 15.03
N VAL A 104 -6.07 8.25 13.83
CA VAL A 104 -5.40 9.11 12.83
C VAL A 104 -5.21 10.53 13.35
N ASN A 105 -6.24 11.10 13.98
CA ASN A 105 -6.21 12.46 14.51
C ASN A 105 -5.31 12.58 15.75
N ASP A 106 -5.43 11.65 16.70
CA ASP A 106 -4.64 11.62 17.94
C ASP A 106 -3.14 11.47 17.65
N ASN A 107 -2.79 10.70 16.62
CA ASN A 107 -1.40 10.49 16.20
C ASN A 107 -0.95 11.47 15.11
N ASN A 108 -1.76 12.47 14.75
CA ASN A 108 -1.48 13.46 13.71
C ASN A 108 -0.99 12.84 12.38
N LEU A 109 -1.60 11.72 11.98
CA LEU A 109 -1.18 10.98 10.79
C LEU A 109 -1.65 11.69 9.52
N VAL A 110 -0.70 11.95 8.61
CA VAL A 110 -1.00 12.49 7.28
C VAL A 110 -1.63 11.40 6.43
N THR A 111 -2.95 11.44 6.31
CA THR A 111 -3.75 10.47 5.55
C THR A 111 -4.56 11.16 4.45
N PRO A 112 -4.97 10.46 3.39
CA PRO A 112 -5.88 10.99 2.37
C PRO A 112 -7.34 11.09 2.86
N PHE A 113 -7.60 10.91 4.16
CA PHE A 113 -8.95 10.90 4.73
C PHE A 113 -9.47 12.33 4.90
N LYS A 114 -10.76 12.55 4.60
CA LYS A 114 -11.38 13.85 4.81
C LYS A 114 -11.61 14.04 6.31
N GLY A 115 -10.92 15.01 6.91
CA GLY A 115 -10.99 15.25 8.36
C GLY A 115 -10.45 14.11 9.22
N GLY A 116 -9.55 13.29 8.68
CA GLY A 116 -8.96 12.14 9.39
C GLY A 116 -9.81 10.87 9.42
N TYR A 117 -11.10 10.94 9.04
CA TYR A 117 -12.00 9.79 9.08
C TYR A 117 -11.99 8.97 7.77
N PRO A 118 -11.74 7.65 7.83
CA PRO A 118 -11.82 6.81 6.64
C PRO A 118 -13.25 6.68 6.10
N GLY A 119 -13.36 6.54 4.79
CA GLY A 119 -14.66 6.36 4.12
C GLY A 119 -15.04 4.91 3.86
N HIS A 120 -16.18 4.72 3.21
CA HIS A 120 -16.68 3.40 2.79
C HIS A 120 -15.67 2.58 1.98
N ASP A 121 -15.01 3.23 1.02
CA ASP A 121 -14.06 2.57 0.12
C ASP A 121 -12.85 2.03 0.89
N TRP A 122 -12.41 2.75 1.92
CA TRP A 122 -11.32 2.28 2.77
C TRP A 122 -11.73 1.01 3.54
N TRP A 123 -12.94 1.00 4.13
CA TRP A 123 -13.47 -0.16 4.83
C TRP A 123 -13.53 -1.41 3.95
N ILE A 124 -14.09 -1.30 2.74
CA ILE A 124 -14.17 -2.44 1.80
C ILE A 124 -12.77 -2.99 1.50
N GLY A 125 -11.81 -2.10 1.22
CA GLY A 125 -10.44 -2.51 0.94
C GLY A 125 -9.79 -3.19 2.16
N PHE A 126 -9.98 -2.60 3.34
CA PHE A 126 -9.44 -3.10 4.60
C PHE A 126 -10.00 -4.48 4.97
N SER A 127 -11.33 -4.64 4.96
CA SER A 127 -12.00 -5.90 5.28
C SER A 127 -11.63 -7.00 4.28
N SER A 128 -11.55 -6.69 2.99
CA SER A 128 -11.11 -7.63 1.95
C SER A 128 -9.66 -8.07 2.15
N ARG A 129 -8.73 -7.15 2.44
CA ARG A 129 -7.31 -7.47 2.68
C ARG A 129 -7.11 -8.36 3.91
N HIS A 130 -7.88 -8.12 4.97
CA HIS A 130 -7.74 -8.82 6.25
C HIS A 130 -8.73 -9.98 6.45
N LYS A 131 -9.57 -10.28 5.45
CA LYS A 131 -10.59 -11.33 5.49
C LYS A 131 -11.51 -11.23 6.71
N LEU A 132 -11.90 -10.00 7.06
CA LEU A 132 -12.82 -9.77 8.17
C LEU A 132 -14.23 -10.22 7.80
N SER A 133 -14.92 -10.87 8.73
CA SER A 133 -16.31 -11.31 8.60
C SER A 133 -17.20 -10.10 8.34
N LEU A 134 -17.81 -10.02 7.15
CA LEU A 134 -18.80 -8.98 6.85
C LEU A 134 -20.10 -9.33 7.58
N LYS A 135 -20.31 -8.85 8.80
CA LYS A 135 -21.67 -8.78 9.34
C LYS A 135 -22.42 -7.70 8.56
N ILE A 136 -23.21 -8.13 7.60
CA ILE A 136 -24.21 -7.30 6.93
C ILE A 136 -25.34 -7.14 7.95
N PHE A 137 -25.44 -5.97 8.57
CA PHE A 137 -26.65 -5.52 9.24
C PHE A 137 -27.28 -4.42 8.40
#